data_AF-A0A7Y0D9R9-F1
#
_entry.id   AF-A0A7Y0D9R9-F1
#
_cell.length_a   1.000
_cell.length_b   1.000
_cell.length_c   1.000
_cell.angle_alpha   90.00
_cell.angle_beta   90.00
_cell.angle_gamma   90.00
#
_symmetry.space_group_name_H-M   'P 1'
#
loop_
_entity.id
_entity.type
_entity.pdbx_description
1 polymer ?
#
loop_
_entity_poly.entity_id
_entity_poly.type
_entity_poly.pdbx_seq_one_letter_code
_entity_poly.pdbx_strand_id
1 'polypeptide(L)'
;MTGYDRSLFGQAWKDTDRNGCDQRNDVLGRDLTGVAHEVGTHDCVVLTGALADPYSGTTIAFTRGQAMSNAVQIDHVVALADAWQKGAQQWDAATRESFANDLVNLLAVDGPLNEQKGAGDTATWLPPNTAYRCAYVARQVGVKATYGLWVTPAEQDAMVHVLSTCPEQPMPTGSSVLVAAPVPAPAVEAPSTVTYANCDAVRAAGAAPIHVGDPGYAKKLDRDSDGIGCE
;
A
#
# COMPACT_ATOMS: atom_id res chain seq x y z
N MET A 1 -16.73 2.98 -12.12
CA MET A 1 -15.36 3.54 -12.11
C MET A 1 -14.66 3.08 -13.38
N THR A 2 -14.15 3.99 -14.20
CA THR A 2 -13.54 3.62 -15.48
C THR A 2 -12.24 2.83 -15.25
N GLY A 3 -12.09 1.69 -15.92
CA GLY A 3 -10.85 0.90 -15.92
C GLY A 3 -10.55 0.08 -14.66
N TYR A 4 -11.36 0.19 -13.61
CA TYR A 4 -11.20 -0.63 -12.41
C TYR A 4 -11.78 -2.03 -12.60
N ASP A 5 -10.96 -3.04 -12.30
CA ASP A 5 -11.38 -4.43 -12.11
C ASP A 5 -10.59 -5.01 -10.93
N ARG A 6 -11.28 -5.74 -10.03
CA ARG A 6 -10.65 -6.32 -8.84
C ARG A 6 -9.54 -7.30 -9.19
N SER A 7 -9.64 -8.00 -10.32
CA SER A 7 -8.63 -8.95 -10.80
C SER A 7 -7.29 -8.29 -11.15
N LEU A 8 -7.25 -6.96 -11.34
CA LEU A 8 -6.01 -6.21 -11.56
C LEU A 8 -5.11 -6.17 -10.31
N PHE A 9 -5.65 -6.52 -9.14
CA PHE A 9 -4.92 -6.65 -7.88
C PHE A 9 -4.36 -8.06 -7.64
N GLY A 10 -4.30 -8.90 -8.68
CA GLY A 10 -3.69 -10.22 -8.60
C GLY A 10 -4.54 -11.25 -7.85
N GLN A 11 -3.88 -12.31 -7.37
CA GLN A 11 -4.57 -13.37 -6.66
C GLN A 11 -5.05 -12.86 -5.29
N ALA A 12 -6.34 -13.02 -5.01
CA ALA A 12 -6.90 -12.76 -3.70
C ALA A 12 -6.38 -13.79 -2.68
N TRP A 13 -5.99 -13.30 -1.50
CA TRP A 13 -5.50 -14.11 -0.39
C TRP A 13 -4.25 -14.92 -0.78
N LYS A 14 -3.36 -14.32 -1.56
CA LYS A 14 -2.12 -14.99 -1.95
C LYS A 14 -1.18 -15.10 -0.75
N ASP A 15 -0.76 -16.32 -0.43
CA ASP A 15 0.32 -16.64 0.52
C ASP A 15 1.61 -15.86 0.17
N THR A 16 1.77 -14.68 0.78
CA THR A 16 2.88 -13.75 0.49
C THR A 16 4.11 -14.02 1.35
N ASP A 17 3.94 -14.52 2.57
CA ASP A 17 5.04 -14.86 3.48
C ASP A 17 5.52 -16.31 3.30
N ARG A 18 4.81 -17.11 2.51
CA ARG A 18 5.08 -18.51 2.17
C ARG A 18 5.05 -19.41 3.39
N ASN A 19 4.17 -19.10 4.34
CA ASN A 19 3.99 -19.89 5.56
C ASN A 19 3.11 -21.14 5.32
N GLY A 20 2.49 -21.26 4.14
CA GLY A 20 1.61 -22.38 3.75
C GLY A 20 0.12 -22.09 3.95
N CYS A 21 -0.23 -20.94 4.52
CA CYS A 21 -1.59 -20.47 4.74
C CYS A 21 -1.91 -19.33 3.76
N ASP A 22 -3.17 -19.24 3.32
CA ASP A 22 -3.61 -18.06 2.58
C ASP A 22 -3.81 -16.87 3.52
N GLN A 23 -3.74 -15.65 2.98
CA GLN A 23 -3.79 -14.42 3.78
C GLN A 23 -5.12 -14.25 4.49
N ARG A 24 -6.18 -14.88 4.01
CA ARG A 24 -7.46 -14.90 4.72
C ARG A 24 -7.31 -15.67 6.02
N ASN A 25 -6.73 -16.87 5.98
CA ASN A 25 -6.50 -17.67 7.17
C ASN A 25 -5.47 -17.05 8.10
N ASP A 26 -4.43 -16.38 7.57
CA ASP A 26 -3.50 -15.60 8.41
C ASP A 26 -4.25 -14.51 9.19
N VAL A 27 -5.12 -13.76 8.51
CA VAL A 27 -5.90 -12.70 9.16
C VAL A 27 -6.90 -13.28 10.16
N LEU A 28 -7.57 -14.38 9.84
CA LEU A 28 -8.48 -15.05 10.77
C LEU A 28 -7.73 -15.60 11.99
N GLY A 29 -6.58 -16.22 11.81
CA GLY A 29 -5.75 -16.72 12.92
C GLY A 29 -5.19 -15.59 13.79
N ARG A 30 -4.88 -14.43 13.19
CA ARG A 30 -4.42 -13.24 13.90
C ARG A 30 -5.54 -12.55 14.69
N ASP A 31 -6.71 -12.38 14.09
CA ASP A 31 -7.76 -11.49 14.60
C ASP A 31 -8.83 -12.23 15.43
N LEU A 32 -8.97 -13.55 15.27
CA LEU A 32 -9.90 -14.34 16.06
C LEU A 32 -9.23 -14.87 17.34
N THR A 33 -10.06 -15.12 18.34
CA THR A 33 -9.68 -15.81 19.59
C THR A 33 -10.37 -17.17 19.67
N GLY A 34 -9.80 -18.11 20.44
CA GLY A 34 -10.38 -19.45 20.61
C GLY A 34 -10.46 -20.22 19.29
N VAL A 35 -9.47 -20.06 18.43
CA VAL A 35 -9.46 -20.58 17.07
C VAL A 35 -9.38 -22.11 17.06
N ALA A 36 -10.19 -22.75 16.22
CA ALA A 36 -10.04 -24.17 15.89
C ALA A 36 -9.64 -24.31 14.41
N HIS A 37 -8.62 -25.14 14.15
CA HIS A 37 -8.12 -25.40 12.81
C HIS A 37 -8.59 -26.74 12.26
N GLU A 38 -8.61 -26.85 10.95
CA GLU A 38 -8.84 -28.12 10.25
C GLU A 38 -7.64 -29.05 10.44
N VAL A 39 -7.91 -30.29 10.86
CA VAL A 39 -6.89 -31.31 11.09
C VAL A 39 -6.13 -31.59 9.78
N GLY A 40 -4.81 -31.69 9.87
CA GLY A 40 -3.94 -31.96 8.72
C GLY A 40 -3.57 -30.73 7.90
N THR A 41 -3.97 -29.52 8.34
CA THR A 41 -3.64 -28.25 7.65
C THR A 41 -2.50 -27.47 8.32
N HIS A 42 -1.79 -28.08 9.27
CA HIS A 42 -0.69 -27.43 10.02
C HIS A 42 -1.10 -26.09 10.63
N ASP A 43 -2.28 -26.06 11.27
CA ASP A 43 -2.84 -24.86 11.90
C ASP A 43 -3.13 -23.70 10.93
N CYS A 44 -3.28 -23.97 9.62
CA CYS A 44 -3.67 -22.95 8.65
C CYS A 44 -5.18 -22.74 8.58
N VAL A 45 -5.95 -23.79 8.28
CA VAL A 45 -7.35 -23.57 7.87
C VAL A 45 -8.23 -23.32 9.10
N VAL A 46 -8.64 -22.08 9.29
CA VAL A 46 -9.50 -21.67 10.42
C VAL A 46 -10.94 -22.16 10.16
N LEU A 47 -11.44 -22.99 11.08
CA LEU A 47 -12.80 -23.53 11.07
C LEU A 47 -13.73 -22.71 11.97
N THR A 48 -13.28 -22.28 13.13
CA THR A 48 -14.10 -21.51 14.09
C THR A 48 -13.26 -20.54 14.90
N GLY A 49 -13.89 -19.53 15.47
CA GLY A 49 -13.28 -18.62 16.46
C GLY A 49 -14.26 -17.54 16.91
N ALA A 50 -13.81 -16.61 17.73
CA ALA A 50 -14.58 -15.43 18.14
C ALA A 50 -13.83 -14.15 17.75
N LEU A 51 -14.49 -13.31 16.96
CA LEU A 51 -14.02 -11.99 16.57
C LEU A 51 -14.50 -10.96 17.58
N ALA A 52 -13.59 -10.28 18.28
CA ALA A 52 -13.92 -9.01 18.92
C ALA A 52 -13.90 -7.93 17.84
N ASP A 53 -15.05 -7.71 17.19
CA ASP A 53 -15.12 -6.97 15.94
C ASP A 53 -14.81 -5.48 16.14
N PRO A 54 -13.76 -4.96 15.49
CA PRO A 54 -13.36 -3.58 15.67
C PRO A 54 -14.38 -2.59 15.10
N TYR A 55 -15.20 -2.98 14.11
CA TYR A 55 -16.12 -2.05 13.43
C TYR A 55 -17.41 -1.81 14.21
N SER A 56 -18.03 -2.85 14.74
CA SER A 56 -19.26 -2.81 15.53
C SER A 56 -19.01 -2.64 17.03
N GLY A 57 -17.84 -3.07 17.53
CA GLY A 57 -17.56 -3.16 18.97
C GLY A 57 -18.24 -4.35 19.64
N THR A 58 -18.79 -5.30 18.88
CA THR A 58 -19.46 -6.50 19.38
C THR A 58 -18.60 -7.74 19.16
N THR A 59 -18.92 -8.85 19.84
CA THR A 59 -18.25 -10.14 19.58
C THR A 59 -19.08 -10.97 18.60
N ILE A 60 -18.43 -11.46 17.53
CA ILE A 60 -19.06 -12.26 16.48
C ILE A 60 -18.43 -13.66 16.50
N ALA A 61 -19.27 -14.69 16.61
CA ALA A 61 -18.82 -16.07 16.44
C ALA A 61 -18.57 -16.35 14.95
N PHE A 62 -17.36 -16.78 14.63
CA PHE A 62 -16.99 -17.26 13.30
C PHE A 62 -17.12 -18.77 13.24
N THR A 63 -17.79 -19.25 12.19
CA THR A 63 -17.77 -20.64 11.76
C THR A 63 -17.57 -20.65 10.25
N ARG A 64 -16.64 -21.45 9.75
CA ARG A 64 -16.39 -21.59 8.32
C ARG A 64 -17.61 -22.19 7.63
N GLY A 65 -18.11 -21.49 6.62
CA GLY A 65 -19.27 -21.92 5.82
C GLY A 65 -19.97 -20.72 5.20
N GLN A 66 -20.66 -20.90 4.06
CA GLN A 66 -21.14 -19.80 3.22
C GLN A 66 -21.88 -18.68 4.00
N ALA A 67 -22.80 -19.03 4.90
CA ALA A 67 -23.59 -18.06 5.64
C ALA A 67 -22.79 -17.28 6.70
N MET A 68 -21.89 -17.96 7.42
CA MET A 68 -21.15 -17.38 8.54
C MET A 68 -19.81 -16.76 8.11
N SER A 69 -19.26 -17.20 6.98
CA SER A 69 -18.16 -16.53 6.26
C SER A 69 -18.58 -15.18 5.68
N ASN A 70 -19.88 -14.92 5.53
CA ASN A 70 -20.40 -13.60 5.18
C ASN A 70 -20.56 -12.69 6.41
N ALA A 71 -20.72 -13.27 7.61
CA ALA A 71 -20.81 -12.52 8.86
C ALA A 71 -19.45 -11.95 9.29
N VAL A 72 -18.35 -12.69 9.04
CA VAL A 72 -16.97 -12.19 9.21
C VAL A 72 -16.27 -12.14 7.86
N GLN A 73 -16.00 -10.93 7.40
CA GLN A 73 -15.28 -10.67 6.16
C GLN A 73 -13.86 -10.20 6.45
N ILE A 74 -12.97 -10.31 5.45
CA ILE A 74 -11.67 -9.68 5.51
C ILE A 74 -11.76 -8.39 4.69
N ASP A 75 -11.71 -7.26 5.38
CA ASP A 75 -11.72 -5.94 4.76
C ASP A 75 -10.32 -5.56 4.27
N HIS A 76 -10.31 -4.85 3.14
CA HIS A 76 -9.21 -3.99 2.74
C HIS A 76 -9.46 -2.61 3.38
N VAL A 77 -8.81 -2.34 4.50
CA VAL A 77 -9.01 -1.12 5.31
C VAL A 77 -8.91 0.15 4.45
N VAL A 78 -7.98 0.16 3.49
CA VAL A 78 -8.04 1.00 2.29
C VAL A 78 -8.57 0.15 1.14
N ALA A 79 -9.79 0.42 0.69
CA ALA A 79 -10.47 -0.39 -0.32
C ALA A 79 -9.72 -0.40 -1.66
N LEU A 80 -9.72 -1.53 -2.36
CA LEU A 80 -9.04 -1.66 -3.66
C LEU A 80 -9.54 -0.64 -4.70
N ALA A 81 -10.85 -0.37 -4.70
CA ALA A 81 -11.47 0.63 -5.56
C ALA A 81 -11.08 2.07 -5.18
N ASP A 82 -10.97 2.38 -3.88
CA ASP A 82 -10.47 3.68 -3.40
C ASP A 82 -9.01 3.90 -3.82
N ALA A 83 -8.18 2.88 -3.60
CA ALA A 83 -6.78 2.89 -4.02
C ALA A 83 -6.63 3.10 -5.53
N TRP A 84 -7.48 2.46 -6.35
CA TRP A 84 -7.48 2.64 -7.81
C TRP A 84 -7.66 4.11 -8.20
N GLN A 85 -8.64 4.79 -7.62
CA GLN A 85 -8.86 6.23 -7.85
C GLN A 85 -7.68 7.07 -7.37
N LYS A 86 -7.03 6.63 -6.28
CA LYS A 86 -6.03 7.39 -5.54
C LYS A 86 -4.57 7.05 -5.86
N GLY A 87 -4.33 6.43 -7.01
CA GLY A 87 -2.97 6.23 -7.56
C GLY A 87 -2.67 4.81 -8.00
N ALA A 88 -3.39 3.81 -7.51
CA ALA A 88 -3.07 2.40 -7.78
C ALA A 88 -3.22 2.00 -9.25
N GLN A 89 -3.95 2.77 -10.05
CA GLN A 89 -4.01 2.57 -11.51
C GLN A 89 -2.66 2.77 -12.21
N GLN A 90 -1.72 3.47 -11.60
CA GLN A 90 -0.37 3.71 -12.14
C GLN A 90 0.66 2.66 -11.69
N TRP A 91 0.30 1.82 -10.73
CA TRP A 91 1.18 0.78 -10.22
C TRP A 91 1.33 -0.37 -11.20
N ASP A 92 2.46 -1.06 -11.11
CA ASP A 92 2.61 -2.36 -11.74
C ASP A 92 1.72 -3.43 -11.05
N ALA A 93 1.63 -4.61 -11.68
CA ALA A 93 0.83 -5.70 -11.14
C ALA A 93 1.33 -6.22 -9.79
N ALA A 94 2.66 -6.24 -9.58
CA ALA A 94 3.25 -6.77 -8.35
C ALA A 94 2.95 -5.88 -7.13
N THR A 95 2.97 -4.56 -7.31
CA THR A 95 2.63 -3.60 -6.27
C THR A 95 1.15 -3.65 -5.91
N ARG A 96 0.26 -3.78 -6.92
CA ARG A 96 -1.19 -3.97 -6.68
C ARG A 96 -1.46 -5.29 -5.92
N GLU A 97 -0.80 -6.37 -6.30
CA GLU A 97 -0.92 -7.65 -5.59
C GLU A 97 -0.39 -7.57 -4.15
N SER A 98 0.73 -6.87 -3.95
CA SER A 98 1.27 -6.63 -2.61
C SER A 98 0.29 -5.82 -1.75
N PHE A 99 -0.28 -4.74 -2.27
CA PHE A 99 -1.28 -3.93 -1.59
C PHE A 99 -2.54 -4.73 -1.19
N ALA A 100 -2.98 -5.63 -2.07
CA ALA A 100 -4.17 -6.44 -1.83
C ALA A 100 -3.96 -7.59 -0.84
N ASN A 101 -2.70 -7.95 -0.56
CA ASN A 101 -2.36 -9.05 0.35
C ASN A 101 -1.56 -8.59 1.59
N ASP A 102 -1.31 -7.29 1.75
CA ASP A 102 -0.64 -6.75 2.94
C ASP A 102 -1.52 -6.91 4.19
N LEU A 103 -1.03 -7.67 5.15
CA LEU A 103 -1.70 -7.90 6.43
C LEU A 103 -2.01 -6.59 7.19
N VAL A 104 -1.27 -5.51 6.97
CA VAL A 104 -1.60 -4.20 7.57
C VAL A 104 -2.84 -3.58 6.90
N ASN A 105 -3.08 -3.86 5.62
CA ASN A 105 -4.30 -3.44 4.92
C ASN A 105 -5.47 -4.43 5.11
N LEU A 106 -5.21 -5.65 5.60
CA LEU A 106 -6.24 -6.68 5.82
C LEU A 106 -6.71 -6.75 7.28
N LEU A 107 -8.02 -6.86 7.50
CA LEU A 107 -8.61 -6.95 8.84
C LEU A 107 -9.88 -7.80 8.85
N ALA A 108 -10.01 -8.73 9.81
CA ALA A 108 -11.27 -9.44 10.02
C ALA A 108 -12.29 -8.50 10.69
N VAL A 109 -13.48 -8.38 10.09
CA VAL A 109 -14.52 -7.43 10.52
C VAL A 109 -15.93 -7.98 10.30
N ASP A 110 -16.92 -7.34 10.91
CA ASP A 110 -18.35 -7.53 10.61
C ASP A 110 -18.64 -7.29 9.11
N GLY A 111 -19.24 -8.30 8.48
CA GLY A 111 -19.53 -8.31 7.04
C GLY A 111 -20.50 -7.21 6.60
N PRO A 112 -21.70 -7.08 7.22
CA PRO A 112 -22.63 -6.00 6.90
C PRO A 112 -22.02 -4.59 6.99
N LEU A 113 -21.21 -4.32 8.01
CA LEU A 113 -20.50 -3.03 8.13
C LEU A 113 -19.43 -2.85 7.05
N ASN A 114 -18.74 -3.92 6.67
CA ASN A 114 -17.79 -3.89 5.55
C ASN A 114 -18.49 -3.63 4.20
N GLU A 115 -19.66 -4.23 3.99
CA GLU A 115 -20.50 -3.97 2.81
C GLU A 115 -21.01 -2.53 2.80
N GLN A 116 -21.39 -1.99 3.96
CA GLN A 116 -21.78 -0.58 4.11
C GLN A 116 -20.61 0.37 3.82
N LYS A 117 -19.39 0.05 4.28
CA LYS A 117 -18.17 0.80 3.98
C LYS A 117 -17.94 0.86 2.47
N GLY A 118 -18.02 -0.29 1.79
CA GLY A 118 -17.78 -0.39 0.35
C GLY A 118 -16.43 0.18 -0.06
N ALA A 119 -16.43 1.14 -0.99
CA ALA A 119 -15.24 1.86 -1.43
C ALA A 119 -15.02 3.21 -0.70
N GLY A 120 -15.73 3.44 0.41
CA GLY A 120 -15.66 4.68 1.16
C GLY A 120 -14.29 4.92 1.80
N ASP A 121 -13.80 6.14 1.68
CA ASP A 121 -12.65 6.64 2.43
C ASP A 121 -13.05 7.19 3.81
N THR A 122 -12.08 7.72 4.55
CA THR A 122 -12.32 8.28 5.91
C THR A 122 -13.37 9.41 5.92
N ALA A 123 -13.53 10.18 4.83
CA ALA A 123 -14.56 11.21 4.76
C ALA A 123 -15.96 10.64 4.53
N THR A 124 -16.05 9.49 3.87
CA THR A 124 -17.31 8.85 3.47
C THR A 124 -17.84 7.90 4.53
N TRP A 125 -16.95 7.16 5.21
CA TRP A 125 -17.33 6.15 6.19
C TRP A 125 -16.30 6.02 7.30
N LEU A 126 -16.81 5.93 8.53
CA LEU A 126 -16.04 5.59 9.73
C LEU A 126 -16.77 4.47 10.48
N PRO A 127 -16.04 3.57 11.15
CA PRO A 127 -16.64 2.55 12.00
C PRO A 127 -17.67 3.13 12.98
N PRO A 128 -18.84 2.49 13.16
CA PRO A 128 -19.78 2.85 14.21
C PRO A 128 -19.17 2.79 15.61
N ASN A 129 -18.27 1.84 15.86
CA ASN A 129 -17.48 1.79 17.08
C ASN A 129 -16.49 2.96 17.15
N THR A 130 -16.87 4.01 17.87
CA THR A 130 -16.08 5.24 17.98
C THR A 130 -14.73 5.01 18.65
N ALA A 131 -14.63 4.05 19.59
CA ALA A 131 -13.39 3.73 20.29
C ALA A 131 -12.30 3.19 19.35
N TYR A 132 -12.68 2.62 18.19
CA TYR A 132 -11.73 2.08 17.22
C TYR A 132 -11.29 3.08 16.14
N ARG A 133 -11.97 4.23 16.01
CA ARG A 133 -11.75 5.17 14.89
C ARG A 133 -10.31 5.66 14.76
N CYS A 134 -9.64 5.89 15.89
CA CYS A 134 -8.22 6.27 15.89
C CYS A 134 -7.33 5.21 15.24
N ALA A 135 -7.47 3.95 15.65
CA ALA A 135 -6.71 2.84 15.08
C ALA A 135 -7.05 2.63 13.59
N TYR A 136 -8.33 2.74 13.23
CA TYR A 136 -8.78 2.65 11.84
C TYR A 136 -8.13 3.71 10.95
N VAL A 137 -8.20 4.99 11.34
CA VAL A 137 -7.64 6.10 10.57
C VAL A 137 -6.12 6.04 10.53
N ALA A 138 -5.46 5.76 11.66
CA ALA A 138 -4.01 5.61 11.70
C ALA A 138 -3.52 4.48 10.77
N ARG A 139 -4.27 3.37 10.70
CA ARG A 139 -3.99 2.27 9.76
C ARG A 139 -4.18 2.70 8.31
N GLN A 140 -5.25 3.43 7.97
CA GLN A 140 -5.41 3.97 6.61
C GLN A 140 -4.27 4.90 6.22
N VAL A 141 -3.84 5.80 7.12
CA VAL A 141 -2.69 6.69 6.88
C VAL A 141 -1.42 5.89 6.65
N GLY A 142 -1.13 4.89 7.51
CA GLY A 142 0.04 4.03 7.37
C GLY A 142 0.06 3.27 6.04
N VAL A 143 -1.06 2.68 5.64
CA VAL A 143 -1.21 1.99 4.34
C VAL A 143 -1.03 2.98 3.19
N LYS A 144 -1.74 4.11 3.19
CA LYS A 144 -1.65 5.10 2.10
C LYS A 144 -0.24 5.67 1.97
N ALA A 145 0.43 5.94 3.09
CA ALA A 145 1.83 6.38 3.10
C ALA A 145 2.78 5.32 2.54
N THR A 146 2.61 4.05 2.94
CA THR A 146 3.44 2.92 2.47
C THR A 146 3.35 2.74 0.96
N TYR A 147 2.16 2.91 0.39
CA TYR A 147 1.91 2.69 -1.03
C TYR A 147 1.88 3.96 -1.89
N GLY A 148 2.14 5.13 -1.30
CA GLY A 148 2.13 6.40 -2.02
C GLY A 148 0.76 6.78 -2.61
N LEU A 149 -0.34 6.39 -1.96
CA LEU A 149 -1.69 6.79 -2.35
C LEU A 149 -1.95 8.23 -1.92
N TRP A 150 -2.52 9.04 -2.81
CA TRP A 150 -2.93 10.39 -2.46
C TRP A 150 -4.27 10.40 -1.69
N VAL A 151 -4.55 11.49 -0.99
CA VAL A 151 -5.82 11.71 -0.27
C VAL A 151 -6.52 12.95 -0.79
N THR A 152 -7.86 12.94 -0.80
CA THR A 152 -8.61 14.16 -1.11
C THR A 152 -8.50 15.16 0.05
N PRO A 153 -8.75 16.47 -0.17
CA PRO A 153 -8.83 17.43 0.93
C PRO A 153 -9.86 17.04 2.00
N ALA A 154 -11.04 16.55 1.59
CA ALA A 154 -12.08 16.12 2.52
C ALA A 154 -11.66 14.89 3.35
N GLU A 155 -10.98 13.93 2.72
CA GLU A 155 -10.41 12.77 3.41
C GLU A 155 -9.33 13.20 4.40
N GLN A 156 -8.41 14.08 3.99
CA GLN A 156 -7.38 14.63 4.86
C GLN A 156 -7.97 15.34 6.08
N ASP A 157 -8.96 16.21 5.88
CA ASP A 157 -9.64 16.93 6.96
C ASP A 157 -10.29 15.95 7.94
N ALA A 158 -10.96 14.91 7.44
CA ALA A 158 -11.57 13.88 8.27
C ALA A 158 -10.52 13.05 9.05
N MET A 159 -9.40 12.69 8.40
CA MET A 159 -8.30 11.99 9.06
C MET A 159 -7.69 12.82 10.18
N VAL A 160 -7.38 14.11 9.91
CA VAL A 160 -6.84 15.04 10.90
C VAL A 160 -7.82 15.24 12.05
N HIS A 161 -9.11 15.41 11.76
CA HIS A 161 -10.14 15.57 12.77
C HIS A 161 -10.16 14.38 13.75
N VAL A 162 -10.18 13.15 13.25
CA VAL A 162 -10.16 11.95 14.09
C VAL A 162 -8.85 11.87 14.90
N LEU A 163 -7.71 11.96 14.22
CA LEU A 163 -6.40 11.76 14.86
C LEU A 163 -6.04 12.86 15.87
N SER A 164 -6.61 14.07 15.74
CA SER A 164 -6.43 15.13 16.72
C SER A 164 -6.95 14.77 18.12
N THR A 165 -7.88 13.81 18.21
CA THR A 165 -8.43 13.31 19.48
C THR A 165 -7.56 12.23 20.14
N CYS A 166 -6.52 11.74 19.45
CA CYS A 166 -5.68 10.64 19.87
C CYS A 166 -4.24 10.80 19.34
N PRO A 167 -3.51 11.84 19.79
CA PRO A 167 -2.17 12.17 19.27
C PRO A 167 -1.11 11.09 19.52
N GLU A 168 -1.33 10.20 20.49
CA GLU A 168 -0.43 9.09 20.81
C GLU A 168 -0.76 7.80 20.06
N GLN A 169 -1.78 7.81 19.18
CA GLN A 169 -2.17 6.63 18.42
C GLN A 169 -1.00 6.17 17.53
N PRO A 170 -0.49 4.94 17.72
CA PRO A 170 0.57 4.43 16.87
C PRO A 170 0.07 4.28 15.43
N MET A 171 0.90 4.72 14.49
CA MET A 171 0.71 4.41 13.08
C MET A 171 1.36 3.06 12.78
N PRO A 172 0.61 2.10 12.21
CA PRO A 172 1.22 0.89 11.69
C PRO A 172 2.18 1.27 10.55
N THR A 173 3.48 1.08 10.75
CA THR A 173 4.44 1.11 9.65
C THR A 173 4.42 -0.26 9.01
N GLY A 174 3.96 -0.37 7.76
CA GLY A 174 3.94 -1.63 7.04
C GLY A 174 5.35 -2.15 6.82
N SER A 175 5.60 -3.41 7.19
CA SER A 175 6.61 -4.29 6.58
C SER A 175 6.49 -5.70 7.17
N SER A 176 5.66 -6.55 6.57
CA SER A 176 5.98 -7.99 6.50
C SER A 176 6.43 -8.43 5.10
N VAL A 177 6.37 -7.54 4.12
CA VAL A 177 7.09 -7.71 2.86
C VAL A 177 7.85 -6.42 2.61
N LEU A 178 9.16 -6.53 2.43
CA LEU A 178 9.93 -5.53 1.71
C LEU A 178 9.37 -5.47 0.29
N VAL A 179 8.23 -4.82 0.10
CA VAL A 179 7.94 -4.18 -1.18
C VAL A 179 9.01 -3.13 -1.25
N ALA A 180 10.05 -3.39 -2.03
CA ALA A 180 10.90 -2.33 -2.50
C ALA A 180 9.95 -1.20 -2.90
N ALA A 181 10.04 -0.07 -2.20
CA ALA A 181 9.29 1.13 -2.54
C ALA A 181 9.27 1.23 -4.07
N PRO A 182 8.16 1.62 -4.72
CA PRO A 182 8.23 1.95 -6.12
C PRO A 182 9.44 2.85 -6.26
N VAL A 183 10.44 2.37 -7.00
CA VAL A 183 11.65 3.14 -7.26
C VAL A 183 11.09 4.47 -7.70
N PRO A 184 11.37 5.58 -6.98
CA PRO A 184 10.87 6.86 -7.43
C PRO A 184 11.25 6.93 -8.89
N ALA A 185 10.26 7.12 -9.78
CA ALA A 185 10.54 7.42 -11.17
C ALA A 185 11.68 8.43 -11.12
N PRO A 186 12.83 8.17 -11.78
CA PRO A 186 14.04 8.93 -11.54
C PRO A 186 13.63 10.39 -11.56
N ALA A 187 13.77 11.04 -10.39
CA ALA A 187 13.61 12.46 -10.33
C ALA A 187 14.56 12.95 -11.41
N VAL A 188 14.02 13.70 -12.37
CA VAL A 188 14.88 14.50 -13.23
C VAL A 188 15.56 15.45 -12.27
N GLU A 189 16.71 15.05 -11.74
CA GLU A 189 17.56 15.90 -10.95
C GLU A 189 17.81 17.12 -11.82
N ALA A 190 17.48 18.29 -11.27
CA ALA A 190 17.88 19.54 -11.90
C ALA A 190 19.38 19.44 -12.20
N PRO A 191 19.84 19.85 -13.40
CA PRO A 191 21.23 19.65 -13.79
C PRO A 191 22.14 20.28 -12.74
N SER A 192 22.96 19.45 -12.11
CA SER A 192 24.08 19.91 -11.31
C SER A 192 24.99 20.74 -12.23
N THR A 193 25.42 21.90 -11.75
CA THR A 193 26.23 22.88 -12.50
C THR A 193 27.68 22.41 -12.66
N VAL A 194 27.87 21.21 -13.18
CA VAL A 194 29.20 20.70 -13.57
C VAL A 194 29.71 21.60 -14.69
N THR A 195 30.94 22.10 -14.56
CA THR A 195 31.61 22.87 -15.63
C THR A 195 33.02 22.32 -15.78
N TYR A 196 33.35 21.81 -16.96
CA TYR A 196 34.71 21.35 -17.24
C TYR A 196 35.57 22.50 -17.80
N ALA A 197 36.82 22.57 -17.37
CA ALA A 197 37.77 23.55 -17.88
C ALA A 197 38.10 23.28 -19.37
N ASN A 198 38.39 22.03 -19.71
CA ASN A 198 38.79 21.53 -21.02
C ASN A 198 38.51 20.01 -21.14
N CYS A 199 38.84 19.42 -22.30
CA CYS A 199 38.61 17.99 -22.55
C CYS A 199 39.46 17.03 -21.69
N ASP A 200 40.58 17.47 -21.14
CA ASP A 200 41.36 16.64 -20.21
C ASP A 200 40.61 16.45 -18.90
N ALA A 201 39.94 17.50 -18.41
CA ALA A 201 39.08 17.41 -17.24
C ALA A 201 37.87 16.48 -17.49
N VAL A 202 37.30 16.51 -18.71
CA VAL A 202 36.19 15.63 -19.11
C VAL A 202 36.64 14.16 -19.10
N ARG A 203 37.81 13.86 -19.68
CA ARG A 203 38.38 12.50 -19.70
C ARG A 203 38.79 12.02 -18.32
N ALA A 204 39.41 12.87 -17.51
CA ALA A 204 39.80 12.55 -16.13
C ALA A 204 38.58 12.24 -15.24
N ALA A 205 37.44 12.89 -15.53
CA ALA A 205 36.16 12.61 -14.88
C ALA A 205 35.43 11.38 -15.45
N GLY A 206 35.96 10.75 -16.51
CA GLY A 206 35.31 9.61 -17.18
C GLY A 206 34.06 10.00 -17.97
N ALA A 207 33.89 11.29 -18.28
CA ALA A 207 32.71 11.84 -18.94
C ALA A 207 32.87 12.02 -20.47
N ALA A 208 33.97 11.53 -21.05
CA ALA A 208 34.23 11.63 -22.49
C ALA A 208 33.77 10.35 -23.21
N PRO A 209 33.11 10.44 -24.38
CA PRO A 209 32.65 11.66 -25.04
C PRO A 209 31.44 12.30 -24.33
N ILE A 210 31.39 13.64 -24.28
CA ILE A 210 30.34 14.41 -23.59
C ILE A 210 29.35 14.99 -24.60
N HIS A 211 28.06 14.71 -24.49
CA HIS A 211 27.06 15.04 -25.51
C HIS A 211 26.28 16.31 -25.17
N VAL A 212 25.67 16.95 -26.17
CA VAL A 212 24.71 18.06 -25.96
C VAL A 212 23.60 17.60 -25.01
N GLY A 213 23.49 18.28 -23.88
CA GLY A 213 22.50 17.97 -22.83
C GLY A 213 23.10 17.26 -21.62
N ASP A 214 24.31 16.72 -21.73
CA ASP A 214 25.01 16.13 -20.58
C ASP A 214 25.45 17.23 -19.59
N PRO A 215 25.38 16.96 -18.26
CA PRO A 215 25.90 17.87 -17.25
C PRO A 215 27.37 18.24 -17.50
N GLY A 216 27.63 19.53 -17.74
CA GLY A 216 28.96 20.05 -18.05
C GLY A 216 29.34 20.11 -19.52
N TYR A 217 28.44 19.73 -20.43
CA TYR A 217 28.61 20.04 -21.85
C TYR A 217 28.66 21.56 -22.05
N ALA A 218 29.64 22.00 -22.84
CA ALA A 218 29.75 23.38 -23.27
C ALA A 218 30.29 23.39 -24.70
N LYS A 219 29.80 24.29 -25.56
CA LYS A 219 30.25 24.42 -26.97
C LYS A 219 31.77 24.55 -27.14
N LYS A 220 32.50 25.00 -26.11
CA LYS A 220 33.97 25.07 -26.12
C LYS A 220 34.66 23.69 -26.13
N LEU A 221 33.92 22.63 -25.78
CA LEU A 221 34.37 21.23 -25.71
C LEU A 221 34.06 20.46 -27.00
N ASP A 222 33.15 21.00 -27.82
CA ASP A 222 32.66 20.44 -29.08
C ASP A 222 33.21 21.30 -30.23
N ARG A 223 34.38 20.87 -30.72
CA ARG A 223 35.21 21.68 -31.62
C ARG A 223 34.59 21.80 -33.02
N ASP A 224 33.89 20.78 -33.48
CA ASP A 224 33.28 20.67 -34.79
C ASP A 224 31.75 20.91 -34.77
N SER A 225 31.18 21.08 -33.58
CA SER A 225 29.78 21.47 -33.34
C SER A 225 28.77 20.45 -33.84
N ASP A 226 29.14 19.16 -33.80
CA ASP A 226 28.30 18.04 -34.22
C ASP A 226 27.38 17.53 -33.09
N GLY A 227 27.60 18.03 -31.87
CA GLY A 227 26.87 17.66 -30.68
C GLY A 227 27.62 16.69 -29.75
N ILE A 228 28.87 16.36 -30.05
CA ILE A 228 29.74 15.45 -29.30
C ILE A 228 31.03 16.19 -28.93
N GLY A 229 31.16 16.54 -27.66
CA GLY A 229 32.37 17.14 -27.10
C GLY A 229 33.42 16.12 -26.72
N CYS A 230 34.69 16.49 -26.91
CA CYS A 230 35.86 15.76 -26.42
C CYS A 230 35.99 14.30 -26.89
N GLU A 231 35.59 14.02 -28.14
CA GLU A 231 36.01 12.83 -28.90
C GLU A 231 37.54 12.62 -28.89
#